data_AF-A0A0L7QXP9-F1
#
_entry.id   AF-A0A0L7QXP9-F1
#
_cell.length_a   1.000
_cell.length_b   1.000
_cell.length_c   1.000
_cell.angle_alpha   90.00
_cell.angle_beta   90.00
_cell.angle_gamma   90.00
#
_symmetry.space_group_name_H-M   'P 1'
#
loop_
_entity.id
_entity.type
_entity.pdbx_description
1 polymer ?
#
loop_
_entity_poly.entity_id
_entity_poly.type
_entity_poly.pdbx_seq_one_letter_code
_entity_poly.pdbx_strand_id
1 'polypeptide(L)'
;MQQGLVSFCMLLMVLGLFVSSNLPTNAAPQQGYWNQFDEEDPEALMEIIARLGHTIMRNPEVENNKRGLDLGLSRGFSGSQAAKHLMGLAAANYAGGPGRRRRSEQTSN
;
A
#
# COMPACT_ATOMS: atom_id res chain seq x y z
N MET A 1 8.19 -48.12 22.68
CA MET A 1 7.49 -47.12 21.82
C MET A 1 7.92 -45.69 22.10
N GLN A 2 8.09 -45.27 23.36
CA GLN A 2 8.46 -43.87 23.70
C GLN A 2 9.84 -43.43 23.21
N GLN A 3 10.86 -44.29 23.26
CA GLN A 3 12.22 -43.95 22.81
C GLN A 3 12.32 -43.68 21.30
N GLY A 4 11.55 -44.40 20.48
CA GLY A 4 11.48 -44.18 19.04
C GLY A 4 10.82 -42.85 18.68
N LEU A 5 9.79 -42.46 19.44
CA LEU A 5 9.10 -41.18 19.25
C LEU A 5 10.00 -39.99 19.59
N VAL A 6 10.74 -40.06 20.70
CA VAL A 6 11.68 -38.99 21.10
C VAL A 6 12.79 -38.83 20.06
N SER A 7 13.36 -39.94 19.58
CA SER A 7 14.38 -39.91 18.52
C SER A 7 13.85 -39.28 17.22
N PHE A 8 12.63 -39.64 16.82
CA PHE A 8 11.96 -39.07 15.66
C PHE A 8 11.70 -37.56 15.81
N CYS A 9 11.25 -37.11 16.98
CA CYS A 9 11.05 -35.68 17.26
C CYS A 9 12.36 -34.89 17.20
N MET A 10 13.46 -35.45 17.73
CA MET A 10 14.78 -34.80 17.66
C MET A 10 15.26 -34.69 16.22
N LEU A 11 15.06 -35.73 15.39
CA LEU A 11 15.40 -35.69 13.97
C LEU A 11 14.63 -34.59 13.23
N LEU A 12 13.31 -34.48 13.46
CA LEU A 12 12.47 -33.46 12.83
C LEU A 12 12.89 -32.03 13.23
N MET A 13 13.26 -31.81 14.49
CA MET A 13 13.74 -30.51 14.96
C MET A 13 15.04 -30.11 14.26
N VAL A 14 16.00 -31.04 14.13
CA VAL A 14 17.27 -30.79 13.43
C VAL A 14 17.03 -30.51 11.93
N LEU A 15 16.14 -31.26 11.30
CA LEU A 15 15.78 -31.04 9.89
C LEU A 15 15.12 -29.68 9.68
N GLY A 16 14.19 -29.28 10.58
CA GLY A 16 13.53 -27.98 10.53
C GLY A 16 14.51 -26.82 10.68
N LEU A 17 15.45 -26.92 11.62
CA LEU A 17 16.55 -25.96 11.80
C LEU A 17 17.44 -25.83 10.56
N PHE A 18 17.74 -26.96 9.91
CA PHE A 18 18.54 -26.97 8.68
C PHE A 18 17.81 -26.31 7.49
N VAL A 19 16.51 -26.56 7.33
CA VAL A 19 15.70 -25.90 6.29
C VAL A 19 15.59 -24.39 6.54
N SER A 20 15.43 -23.99 7.81
CA SER A 20 15.32 -22.57 8.21
C SER A 20 16.61 -21.79 7.93
N SER A 21 17.76 -22.43 8.12
CA SER A 21 19.09 -21.83 7.93
C SER A 21 19.53 -21.76 6.46
N ASN A 22 18.96 -22.61 5.60
CA ASN A 22 19.25 -22.62 4.16
C ASN A 22 18.14 -21.95 3.33
N LEU A 23 17.16 -21.29 3.96
CA LEU A 23 16.13 -20.56 3.23
C LEU A 23 16.81 -19.38 2.52
N PRO A 24 16.88 -19.36 1.17
CA PRO A 24 17.41 -18.21 0.47
C PRO A 24 16.48 -17.04 0.77
N THR A 25 16.98 -16.07 1.52
CA THR A 25 16.31 -14.78 1.70
C THR A 25 16.40 -14.04 0.35
N ASN A 26 15.55 -14.45 -0.60
CA ASN A 26 15.24 -13.67 -1.79
C ASN A 26 14.23 -12.56 -1.45
N ALA A 27 14.27 -12.06 -0.21
CA ALA A 27 13.70 -10.77 0.11
C ALA A 27 14.74 -9.73 -0.32
N ALA A 28 14.47 -9.07 -1.44
CA ALA A 28 15.20 -7.88 -1.86
C ALA A 28 15.42 -6.93 -0.65
N PRO A 29 16.52 -6.16 -0.61
CA PRO A 29 16.72 -5.17 0.45
C PRO A 29 15.66 -4.06 0.28
N GLN A 30 14.52 -4.24 0.94
CA GLN A 30 13.37 -3.33 0.88
C GLN A 30 13.64 -1.99 1.57
N GLN A 31 14.75 -1.85 2.30
CA GLN A 31 15.04 -0.68 3.12
C GLN A 31 15.70 0.48 2.34
N GLY A 32 16.44 0.18 1.27
CA GLY A 32 17.11 1.21 0.46
C GLY A 32 16.23 1.86 -0.60
N TYR A 33 15.17 1.17 -1.03
CA TYR A 33 14.28 1.65 -2.10
C TYR A 33 13.42 2.86 -1.68
N TRP A 34 13.01 2.92 -0.42
CA TRP A 34 12.17 4.02 0.09
C TRP A 34 12.97 5.28 0.38
N ASN A 35 14.19 5.16 0.93
CA ASN A 35 15.05 6.32 1.23
C ASN A 35 15.45 7.10 -0.02
N GLN A 36 15.42 6.48 -1.21
CA GLN A 36 15.78 7.17 -2.44
C GLN A 36 14.71 8.18 -2.91
N PHE A 37 13.45 8.02 -2.49
CA PHE A 37 12.38 8.97 -2.81
C PHE A 37 12.33 10.16 -1.83
N ASP A 38 12.85 9.99 -0.61
CA ASP A 38 12.93 11.09 0.36
C ASP A 38 14.03 12.11 0.00
N GLU A 39 14.98 11.73 -0.86
CA GLU A 39 16.07 12.59 -1.36
C GLU A 39 15.69 13.33 -2.66
N GLU A 40 14.50 13.06 -3.21
CA GLU A 40 14.01 13.70 -4.43
C GLU A 40 13.30 15.02 -4.06
N ASP A 41 13.80 16.14 -4.59
CA ASP A 41 13.32 17.50 -4.29
C ASP A 41 11.79 17.61 -4.52
N PRO A 42 10.98 17.74 -3.45
CA PRO A 42 9.53 17.73 -3.57
C PRO A 42 9.00 18.91 -4.38
N GLU A 43 9.73 20.02 -4.45
CA GLU A 43 9.35 21.20 -5.23
C GLU A 43 9.47 20.94 -6.74
N ALA A 44 10.52 20.23 -7.16
CA ALA A 44 10.70 19.84 -8.56
C ALA A 44 9.60 18.85 -9.01
N LEU A 45 9.22 17.91 -8.14
CA LEU A 45 8.10 17.00 -8.40
C LEU A 45 6.79 17.77 -8.57
N MET A 46 6.54 18.73 -7.68
CA MET A 46 5.35 19.59 -7.76
C MET A 46 5.31 20.42 -9.04
N GLU A 47 6.45 20.96 -9.49
CA GLU A 47 6.55 21.67 -10.78
C GLU A 47 6.18 20.75 -11.95
N ILE A 48 6.72 19.53 -11.98
CA ILE A 48 6.44 18.55 -13.03
C ILE A 48 4.96 18.17 -13.04
N ILE A 49 4.37 17.91 -11.87
CA ILE A 49 2.94 17.61 -11.74
C ILE A 49 2.07 18.79 -12.21
N ALA A 50 2.43 20.02 -11.83
CA ALA A 50 1.71 21.22 -12.26
C ALA A 50 1.77 21.42 -13.78
N ARG A 51 2.95 21.21 -14.38
CA ARG A 51 3.16 21.29 -15.83
C ARG A 51 2.38 20.21 -16.57
N LEU A 52 2.30 19.00 -16.02
CA LEU A 52 1.49 17.92 -16.57
C LEU A 52 0.00 18.26 -16.52
N GLY A 53 -0.50 18.73 -15.38
CA GLY A 53 -1.90 19.15 -15.21
C GLY A 53 -2.29 20.24 -16.19
N HIS A 54 -1.46 21.27 -16.34
CA HIS A 54 -1.69 22.35 -17.30
C HIS A 54 -1.69 21.85 -18.76
N THR A 55 -0.83 20.89 -19.09
CA THR A 55 -0.76 20.30 -20.44
C THR A 55 -2.02 19.47 -20.75
N ILE A 56 -2.53 18.71 -19.78
CA ILE A 56 -3.76 17.92 -19.93
C ILE A 56 -4.98 18.85 -20.07
N MET A 57 -5.10 19.89 -19.23
CA MET A 57 -6.24 20.83 -19.28
C MET A 57 -6.28 21.66 -20.57
N ARG A 58 -5.13 21.93 -21.19
CA ARG A 58 -5.04 22.71 -22.43
C ARG A 58 -5.35 21.89 -23.69
N ASN A 59 -5.35 20.57 -23.60
CA ASN A 59 -5.48 19.69 -24.76
C ASN A 59 -6.76 18.84 -24.69
N PRO A 60 -7.92 19.39 -25.10
CA PRO A 60 -9.22 18.71 -25.02
C PRO A 60 -9.33 17.44 -25.89
N GLU A 61 -8.39 17.25 -26.84
CA GLU A 61 -8.25 16.01 -27.63
C GLU A 61 -7.95 14.76 -26.77
N VAL A 62 -7.39 14.97 -25.57
CA VAL A 62 -7.11 13.89 -24.60
C VAL A 62 -8.41 13.44 -23.90
N GLU A 63 -9.39 14.34 -23.77
CA GLU A 63 -10.68 14.06 -23.11
C GLU A 63 -11.60 13.18 -23.97
N ASN A 64 -11.47 13.25 -25.30
CA ASN A 64 -12.26 12.46 -26.25
C ASN A 64 -11.60 11.12 -26.65
N ASN A 65 -10.31 10.94 -26.38
CA ASN A 65 -9.67 9.65 -26.55
C ASN A 65 -9.98 8.78 -25.33
N LYS A 66 -10.72 7.68 -25.54
CA LYS A 66 -10.99 6.60 -24.56
C LYS A 66 -9.72 5.88 -24.03
N ARG A 67 -8.57 6.52 -24.09
CA ARG A 67 -7.29 6.10 -23.52
C ARG A 67 -7.04 6.97 -22.29
N GLY A 68 -7.73 6.65 -21.20
CA GLY A 68 -7.37 7.20 -19.90
C GLY A 68 -5.88 6.93 -19.64
N LEU A 69 -5.18 7.94 -19.15
CA LEU A 69 -3.79 7.81 -18.72
C LEU A 69 -3.75 6.94 -17.46
N ASP A 70 -3.46 5.64 -17.61
CA ASP A 70 -3.29 4.74 -16.46
C ASP A 70 -1.87 4.84 -15.92
N LEU A 71 -1.72 5.58 -14.82
CA LEU A 71 -0.48 5.69 -14.06
C LEU A 71 -0.18 4.45 -13.20
N GLY A 72 -0.91 3.35 -13.40
CA GLY A 72 -0.70 2.09 -12.68
C GLY A 72 -1.07 2.16 -11.20
N LEU A 73 -1.78 3.21 -10.77
CA LEU A 73 -2.25 3.39 -9.39
C LEU A 73 -3.27 2.33 -8.95
N SER A 74 -3.74 1.47 -9.84
CA SER A 74 -4.65 0.38 -9.53
C SER A 74 -3.96 -0.98 -9.36
N ARG A 75 -2.63 -1.07 -9.57
CA ARG A 75 -1.90 -2.34 -9.59
C ARG A 75 -0.61 -2.31 -8.77
N GLY A 76 -0.16 -3.51 -8.40
CA GLY A 76 1.09 -3.71 -7.68
C GLY A 76 1.14 -2.96 -6.34
N PHE A 77 2.35 -2.57 -5.95
CA PHE A 77 2.60 -1.89 -4.68
C PHE A 77 2.01 -0.46 -4.64
N SER A 78 2.12 0.30 -5.74
CA SER A 78 1.55 1.65 -5.80
C SER A 78 0.03 1.63 -5.61
N GLY A 79 -0.65 0.60 -6.14
CA GLY A 79 -2.10 0.49 -5.99
C GLY A 79 -2.57 0.02 -4.62
N SER A 80 -1.81 -0.86 -3.95
CA SER A 80 -2.13 -1.20 -2.55
C SER A 80 -1.96 0.00 -1.61
N GLN A 81 -0.98 0.88 -1.88
CA GLN A 81 -0.85 2.15 -1.14
C GLN A 81 -2.00 3.12 -1.44
N ALA A 82 -2.32 3.35 -2.71
CA ALA A 82 -3.42 4.22 -3.10
C ALA A 82 -4.75 3.74 -2.48
N ALA A 83 -5.02 2.43 -2.51
CA ALA A 83 -6.20 1.83 -1.89
C ALA A 83 -6.23 2.04 -0.36
N LYS A 84 -5.11 1.82 0.34
CA LYS A 84 -5.01 2.05 1.79
C LYS A 84 -5.27 3.51 2.14
N HIS A 85 -4.72 4.43 1.35
CA HIS A 85 -4.93 5.86 1.53
C HIS A 85 -6.39 6.25 1.32
N LEU A 86 -7.02 5.79 0.23
CA LEU A 86 -8.44 6.01 -0.04
C LEU A 86 -9.34 5.42 1.05
N MET A 87 -9.02 4.24 1.56
CA MET A 87 -9.74 3.62 2.67
C MET A 87 -9.63 4.47 3.95
N GLY A 88 -8.44 5.01 4.24
CA GLY A 88 -8.23 5.91 5.37
C GLY A 88 -9.04 7.21 5.24
N LEU A 89 -9.03 7.82 4.06
CA LEU A 89 -9.86 9.00 3.77
C LEU A 89 -11.35 8.70 3.91
N ALA A 90 -11.82 7.55 3.40
CA ALA A 90 -13.22 7.15 3.52
C ALA A 90 -13.62 6.90 4.99
N ALA A 91 -12.75 6.27 5.77
CA ALA A 91 -12.97 6.04 7.20
C ALA A 91 -13.00 7.36 7.99
N ALA A 92 -12.13 8.32 7.66
CA ALA A 92 -12.14 9.65 8.27
C ALA A 92 -13.40 10.46 7.90
N ASN A 93 -13.89 10.31 6.67
CA ASN A 93 -15.12 10.94 6.21
C ASN A 93 -16.41 10.20 6.60
N TYR A 94 -16.30 9.03 7.27
CA TYR A 94 -17.45 8.23 7.63
C TYR A 94 -18.36 8.96 8.60
N ALA A 95 -19.61 9.18 8.18
CA ALA A 95 -20.56 10.01 8.91
C ALA A 95 -20.95 9.44 10.30
N GLY A 96 -20.73 8.15 10.53
CA GLY A 96 -20.99 7.45 11.79
C GLY A 96 -19.74 7.12 12.60
N GLY A 97 -18.60 7.77 12.33
CA GLY A 97 -17.35 7.52 13.06
C GLY A 97 -17.48 7.81 14.57
N PRO A 98 -16.77 7.07 15.42
CA PRO A 98 -16.81 7.28 16.87
C PRO A 98 -16.45 8.73 17.24
N GLY A 99 -17.29 9.36 18.08
CA GLY A 99 -17.14 10.78 18.47
C GLY A 99 -18.00 11.76 17.65
N ARG A 100 -18.57 11.35 16.52
CA ARG A 100 -19.46 12.20 15.72
C ARG A 100 -20.89 12.11 16.27
N ARG A 101 -21.32 13.11 17.04
CA ARG A 101 -22.67 13.18 17.63
C ARG A 101 -23.73 13.09 16.53
N ARG A 102 -24.65 12.12 16.64
CA ARG A 102 -25.80 11.98 15.74
C ARG A 102 -26.68 13.23 15.91
N ARG A 103 -26.69 14.12 14.92
CA ARG A 103 -27.46 15.38 14.94
C ARG A 103 -28.99 15.16 14.83
N SER A 104 -29.49 13.93 14.92
CA SER A 104 -30.88 13.60 14.62
C SER A 104 -31.83 13.48 15.82
N GLU A 105 -31.40 13.79 17.05
CA GLU A 105 -32.28 13.70 18.23
C GLU A 105 -32.77 15.05 18.77
N GLN A 106 -32.60 16.15 18.02
CA GLN A 106 -33.03 17.49 18.44
C GLN A 106 -34.01 18.15 17.46
N THR A 107 -35.04 17.46 16.96
CA THR A 107 -36.23 18.14 16.42
C THR A 107 -37.44 17.19 16.46
N SER A 108 -38.12 17.11 17.61
CA SER A 108 -39.51 16.64 17.72
C SER A 108 -39.99 16.92 19.15
N ASN A 109 -40.33 18.18 19.43
CA ASN A 109 -41.26 18.57 20.49
C ASN A 109 -42.47 19.22 19.82
#